data_AF-A0A7I8E0F2-F1
#
_entry.id   AF-A0A7I8E0F2-F1
#
_cell.length_a   1.000
_cell.length_b   1.000
_cell.length_c   1.000
_cell.angle_alpha   90.00
_cell.angle_beta   90.00
_cell.angle_gamma   90.00
#
_symmetry.space_group_name_H-M   'P 1'
#
loop_
_entity.id
_entity.type
_entity.pdbx_description
1 polymer ?
#
loop_
_entity_poly.entity_id
_entity_poly.type
_entity_poly.pdbx_seq_one_letter_code
_entity_poly.pdbx_strand_id
1 'polypeptide(L)'
;MEIPYNVYNINDFQFCMNQHVHDIFDVKKVQSKADGLYDVTNSLFIDFSLKPAPYSETPLAFAHLYRTKKILKNQKIIYLADRYYGSAEIISHLEFLKYNYVIRGKSNFYKKQVALMQSDDEWIEVEVDDKWLKRFRFSLEAKELRKEKPIFKIRVIKRVYKYTDINHVFIVKTLFILPI
;
A
#
# COMPACT_ATOMS: atom_id res chain seq x y z
N MET A 1 5.32 3.40 -16.17
CA MET A 1 5.23 4.49 -17.14
C MET A 1 6.33 4.30 -18.17
N GLU A 2 6.00 4.36 -19.45
CA GLU A 2 7.02 4.33 -20.51
C GLU A 2 7.71 5.70 -20.53
N ILE A 3 9.04 5.69 -20.48
CA ILE A 3 9.88 6.88 -20.51
C ILE A 3 10.49 6.97 -21.91
N PRO A 4 10.62 8.19 -22.50
CA PRO A 4 11.25 8.35 -23.81
C PRO A 4 12.60 7.65 -23.88
N TYR A 5 12.84 6.93 -24.97
CA TYR A 5 14.10 6.24 -25.18
C TYR A 5 15.25 7.23 -25.29
N ASN A 6 16.19 7.16 -24.35
CA ASN A 6 17.41 7.97 -24.31
C ASN A 6 18.43 7.26 -23.40
N VAL A 7 19.71 7.27 -23.77
CA VAL A 7 20.82 6.71 -22.98
C VAL A 7 20.84 7.24 -21.54
N TYR A 8 20.55 8.53 -21.34
CA TYR A 8 20.44 9.10 -19.99
C TYR A 8 19.31 8.47 -19.18
N ASN A 9 18.13 8.29 -19.79
CA ASN A 9 16.99 7.65 -19.14
C ASN A 9 17.25 6.16 -18.86
N ILE A 10 17.99 5.46 -19.73
CA ILE A 10 18.38 4.08 -19.48
C ILE A 10 19.34 3.97 -18.29
N ASN A 11 20.27 4.91 -18.13
CA ASN A 11 21.14 4.95 -16.97
C ASN A 11 20.37 5.30 -15.68
N ASP A 12 19.47 6.27 -15.72
CA ASP A 12 18.74 6.76 -14.54
C ASP A 12 17.65 5.80 -14.06
N PHE A 13 16.88 5.22 -14.99
CA PHE A 13 15.79 4.29 -14.67
C PHE A 13 16.21 2.81 -14.70
N GLN A 14 17.42 2.54 -15.16
CA GLN A 14 17.96 1.20 -15.37
C GLN A 14 17.06 0.34 -16.28
N PHE A 15 17.48 -0.89 -16.53
CA PHE A 15 16.69 -1.86 -17.27
C PHE A 15 16.79 -3.23 -16.61
N CYS A 16 15.76 -4.05 -16.76
CA CYS A 16 15.77 -5.42 -16.26
C CYS A 16 16.28 -6.35 -17.36
N MET A 17 17.37 -7.06 -17.08
CA MET A 17 17.82 -8.14 -17.97
C MET A 17 16.75 -9.24 -18.03
N ASN A 18 16.51 -9.76 -19.23
CA ASN A 18 15.57 -10.85 -19.47
C ASN A 18 16.05 -11.71 -20.65
N GLN A 19 15.21 -12.64 -21.14
CA GLN A 19 15.57 -13.52 -22.26
C GLN A 19 15.86 -12.78 -23.59
N HIS A 20 15.46 -11.52 -23.72
CA HIS A 20 15.59 -10.71 -24.94
C HIS A 20 16.44 -9.44 -24.75
N VAL A 21 16.84 -9.13 -23.51
CA VAL A 21 17.59 -7.91 -23.16
C VAL A 21 18.76 -8.35 -22.30
N HIS A 22 19.95 -8.40 -22.90
CA HIS A 22 21.21 -8.77 -22.25
C HIS A 22 22.11 -7.55 -22.05
N ASP A 23 21.94 -6.52 -22.87
CA ASP A 23 22.71 -5.28 -22.85
C ASP A 23 21.82 -4.04 -23.08
N ILE A 24 22.35 -2.86 -22.81
CA ILE A 24 21.76 -1.54 -23.08
C ILE A 24 21.33 -1.38 -24.55
N PHE A 25 22.05 -2.00 -25.49
CA PHE A 25 21.71 -1.95 -26.92
C PHE A 25 20.47 -2.78 -27.28
N ASP A 26 20.09 -3.75 -26.43
CA ASP A 26 18.88 -4.56 -26.62
C ASP A 26 17.62 -3.87 -26.07
N VAL A 27 17.80 -2.78 -25.30
CA VAL A 27 16.69 -2.05 -24.68
C VAL A 27 15.88 -1.34 -25.76
N LYS A 28 14.62 -1.79 -25.95
CA LYS A 28 13.67 -1.13 -26.87
C LYS A 28 12.77 -0.12 -26.18
N LYS A 29 12.62 -0.23 -24.86
CA LYS A 29 11.72 0.58 -24.04
C LYS A 29 12.31 0.81 -22.67
N VAL A 30 12.27 2.04 -22.19
CA VAL A 30 12.60 2.39 -20.81
C VAL A 30 11.31 2.47 -20.01
N GLN A 31 11.26 1.75 -18.89
CA GLN A 31 10.10 1.75 -18.03
C GLN A 31 10.48 2.26 -16.65
N SER A 32 9.65 3.15 -16.12
CA SER A 32 9.72 3.60 -14.74
C SER A 32 8.51 3.12 -13.96
N LYS A 33 8.69 3.02 -12.65
CA LYS A 33 7.61 2.96 -11.69
C LYS A 33 7.23 4.38 -11.30
N ALA A 34 5.95 4.69 -11.47
CA ALA A 34 5.35 5.94 -11.02
C ALA A 34 4.49 5.62 -9.80
N ASP A 35 4.70 6.36 -8.72
CA ASP A 35 3.88 6.32 -7.52
C ASP A 35 3.50 7.74 -7.11
N GLY A 36 2.30 7.91 -6.57
CA GLY A 36 1.77 9.23 -6.27
C GLY A 36 0.79 9.20 -5.12
N LEU A 37 0.92 10.17 -4.22
CA LEU A 37 -0.07 10.46 -3.20
C LEU A 37 -1.06 11.48 -3.77
N TYR A 38 -2.28 11.02 -4.02
CA TYR A 38 -3.33 11.79 -4.68
C TYR A 38 -4.44 12.18 -3.70
N ASP A 39 -4.80 13.46 -3.70
CA ASP A 39 -5.97 13.98 -3.01
C ASP A 39 -7.21 13.83 -3.90
N VAL A 40 -8.05 12.87 -3.54
CA VAL A 40 -9.30 12.57 -4.25
C VAL A 40 -10.33 13.69 -4.15
N THR A 41 -10.27 14.55 -3.13
CA THR A 41 -11.27 15.61 -2.91
C THR A 41 -11.00 16.84 -3.75
N ASN A 42 -9.71 17.18 -3.91
CA ASN A 42 -9.28 18.36 -4.68
C ASN A 42 -8.74 17.99 -6.06
N SER A 43 -8.66 16.70 -6.38
CA SER A 43 -8.11 16.19 -7.65
C SER A 43 -6.65 16.60 -7.91
N LEU A 44 -5.82 16.65 -6.87
CA LEU A 44 -4.44 17.10 -6.91
C LEU A 44 -3.46 16.03 -6.44
N PHE A 45 -2.29 15.96 -7.06
CA PHE A 45 -1.18 15.19 -6.50
C PHE A 45 -0.50 15.99 -5.39
N ILE A 46 -0.49 15.44 -4.18
CA ILE A 46 0.24 16.00 -3.03
C ILE A 46 1.73 15.72 -3.17
N ASP A 47 2.06 14.51 -3.65
CA ASP A 47 3.44 14.09 -3.87
C ASP A 47 3.50 13.05 -4.99
N PHE A 48 4.61 13.00 -5.72
CA PHE A 48 4.82 12.11 -6.85
C PHE A 48 6.27 11.67 -6.92
N SER A 49 6.51 10.42 -7.33
CA SER A 49 7.85 9.86 -7.44
C SER A 49 7.96 8.95 -8.64
N LEU A 50 9.08 9.11 -9.36
CA LEU A 50 9.50 8.20 -10.42
C LEU A 50 10.72 7.42 -9.95
N LYS A 51 10.68 6.10 -10.12
CA LYS A 51 11.79 5.19 -9.79
C LYS A 51 12.00 4.16 -10.91
N PRO A 52 13.15 3.47 -10.93
CA PRO A 52 13.34 2.29 -11.76
C PRO A 52 12.17 1.30 -11.65
N ALA A 53 11.81 0.65 -12.76
CA ALA A 53 10.73 -0.35 -12.79
C ALA A 53 10.81 -1.45 -11.69
N PRO A 54 11.98 -2.03 -11.34
CA PRO A 54 12.03 -3.09 -10.34
C PRO A 54 11.85 -2.60 -8.90
N TYR A 55 11.77 -1.28 -8.67
CA TYR A 55 11.62 -0.73 -7.33
C TYR A 55 10.29 -1.16 -6.70
N SER A 56 10.30 -1.49 -5.40
CA SER A 56 9.08 -1.91 -4.70
C SER A 56 8.17 -0.71 -4.40
N GLU A 57 6.86 -0.92 -4.40
CA GLU A 57 5.86 0.12 -4.13
C GLU A 57 5.76 0.47 -2.64
N THR A 58 5.92 -0.53 -1.75
CA THR A 58 5.77 -0.29 -0.31
C THR A 58 6.76 0.75 0.22
N PRO A 59 8.07 0.72 -0.09
CA PRO A 59 9.00 1.77 0.31
C PRO A 59 8.62 3.17 -0.22
N LEU A 60 8.07 3.25 -1.44
CA LEU A 60 7.61 4.51 -2.02
C LEU A 60 6.46 5.10 -1.22
N ALA A 61 5.46 4.29 -0.88
CA ALA A 61 4.35 4.73 -0.06
C ALA A 61 4.78 5.23 1.32
N PHE A 62 5.72 4.55 1.99
CA PHE A 62 6.30 5.07 3.24
C PHE A 62 7.02 6.41 3.01
N ALA A 63 7.82 6.52 1.95
CA ALA A 63 8.50 7.77 1.63
C ALA A 63 7.53 8.92 1.39
N HIS A 64 6.41 8.68 0.69
CA HIS A 64 5.32 9.64 0.53
C HIS A 64 4.72 10.06 1.87
N LEU A 65 4.40 9.11 2.76
CA LEU A 65 3.85 9.40 4.09
C LEU A 65 4.82 10.24 4.94
N TYR A 66 6.12 9.93 4.91
CA TYR A 66 7.13 10.70 5.64
C TYR A 66 7.30 12.12 5.11
N ARG A 67 7.38 12.31 3.78
CA ARG A 67 7.53 13.64 3.18
C ARG A 67 6.32 14.53 3.44
N THR A 68 5.13 13.96 3.38
CA THR A 68 3.87 14.70 3.50
C THR A 68 3.40 14.90 4.94
N LYS A 69 3.95 14.14 5.91
CA LYS A 69 3.63 14.24 7.35
C LYS A 69 3.57 15.67 7.89
N LYS A 70 4.48 16.55 7.48
CA LYS A 70 4.53 17.95 7.97
C LYS A 70 3.39 18.80 7.39
N ILE A 71 3.12 18.64 6.09
CA ILE A 71 2.10 19.39 5.36
C ILE A 71 0.70 18.99 5.83
N LEU A 72 0.54 17.69 6.07
CA LEU A 72 -0.70 17.05 6.46
C LEU A 72 -0.94 17.07 7.99
N LYS A 73 -0.06 17.74 8.75
CA LYS A 73 -0.16 17.80 10.22
C LYS A 73 -1.47 18.49 10.64
N ASN A 74 -2.13 17.93 11.64
CA ASN A 74 -3.41 18.39 12.21
C ASN A 74 -4.63 18.31 11.27
N GLN A 75 -4.49 17.73 10.08
CA GLN A 75 -5.63 17.46 9.21
C GLN A 75 -6.28 16.12 9.58
N LYS A 76 -7.59 16.01 9.33
CA LYS A 76 -8.31 14.73 9.42
C LYS A 76 -8.12 14.00 8.09
N ILE A 77 -7.43 12.87 8.11
CA ILE A 77 -6.98 12.18 6.90
C ILE A 77 -7.52 10.77 6.88
N ILE A 78 -7.98 10.36 5.70
CA ILE A 78 -8.33 8.97 5.39
C ILE A 78 -7.39 8.50 4.28
N TYR A 79 -6.47 7.60 4.62
CA TYR A 79 -5.53 7.00 3.68
C TYR A 79 -6.20 5.84 2.91
N LEU A 80 -6.33 5.97 1.59
CA LEU A 80 -6.96 4.97 0.73
C LEU A 80 -5.89 4.17 -0.01
N ALA A 81 -5.97 2.83 0.02
CA ALA A 81 -5.02 1.99 -0.70
C ALA A 81 -5.57 0.61 -1.13
N ASP A 82 -4.99 0.05 -2.19
CA ASP A 82 -5.35 -1.29 -2.71
C ASP A 82 -4.67 -2.43 -1.89
N ARG A 83 -4.95 -3.68 -2.29
CA ARG A 83 -4.60 -4.96 -1.63
C ARG A 83 -3.18 -5.15 -1.11
N TYR A 84 -2.21 -4.42 -1.63
CA TYR A 84 -0.78 -4.61 -1.28
C TYR A 84 -0.31 -3.70 -0.13
N TYR A 85 -1.18 -2.81 0.35
CA TYR A 85 -0.87 -1.85 1.40
C TYR A 85 -1.49 -2.21 2.76
N GLY A 86 -1.96 -3.44 2.95
CA GLY A 86 -2.60 -3.86 4.21
C GLY A 86 -1.63 -4.32 5.30
N SER A 87 -0.32 -4.21 5.16
CA SER A 87 0.62 -4.86 6.10
C SER A 87 0.49 -4.35 7.55
N ALA A 88 0.92 -5.16 8.53
CA ALA A 88 0.95 -4.74 9.93
C ALA A 88 1.81 -3.49 10.13
N GLU A 89 2.89 -3.35 9.36
CA GLU A 89 3.81 -2.21 9.46
C GLU A 89 3.15 -0.90 9.03
N ILE A 90 2.47 -0.88 7.88
CA ILE A 90 1.82 0.34 7.38
C ILE A 90 0.61 0.72 8.22
N ILE A 91 -0.19 -0.24 8.68
CA ILE A 91 -1.28 0.03 9.63
C ILE A 91 -0.72 0.67 10.92
N SER A 92 0.35 0.11 11.46
CA SER A 92 1.00 0.65 12.67
C SER A 92 1.59 2.04 12.45
N HIS A 93 2.14 2.30 11.26
CA HIS A 93 2.65 3.60 10.90
C HIS A 93 1.53 4.65 10.75
N LEU A 94 0.39 4.27 10.13
CA LEU A 94 -0.78 5.15 10.00
C LEU A 94 -1.38 5.47 11.37
N GLU A 95 -1.42 4.51 12.30
CA GLU A 95 -1.83 4.75 13.68
C GLU A 95 -0.90 5.74 14.40
N PHE A 96 0.42 5.60 14.22
CA PHE A 96 1.40 6.56 14.73
C PHE A 96 1.18 7.97 14.16
N LEU A 97 0.86 8.09 12.88
CA LEU A 97 0.53 9.37 12.24
C LEU A 97 -0.86 9.90 12.64
N LYS A 98 -1.68 9.10 13.33
CA LYS A 98 -3.09 9.37 13.66
C LYS A 98 -3.96 9.55 12.43
N TYR A 99 -3.68 8.79 11.37
CA TYR A 99 -4.46 8.80 10.14
C TYR A 99 -5.50 7.68 10.18
N ASN A 100 -6.72 8.00 9.74
CA ASN A 100 -7.69 6.97 9.40
C ASN A 100 -7.29 6.33 8.06
N TYR A 101 -7.84 5.16 7.72
CA TYR A 101 -7.48 4.46 6.50
C TYR A 101 -8.62 3.59 5.96
N VAL A 102 -8.63 3.37 4.66
CA VAL A 102 -9.45 2.34 4.02
C VAL A 102 -8.55 1.55 3.10
N ILE A 103 -8.21 0.35 3.52
CA ILE A 103 -7.30 -0.50 2.76
C ILE A 103 -8.07 -1.72 2.30
N ARG A 104 -8.01 -2.01 1.00
CA ARG A 104 -8.54 -3.26 0.48
C ARG A 104 -7.68 -4.41 1.01
N GLY A 105 -8.28 -5.42 1.61
CA GLY A 105 -7.58 -6.62 2.09
C GLY A 105 -7.41 -7.67 1.00
N LYS A 106 -6.29 -8.39 1.03
CA LYS A 106 -6.09 -9.63 0.25
C LYS A 106 -6.92 -10.77 0.87
N SER A 107 -7.24 -11.81 0.11
CA SER A 107 -7.98 -12.98 0.60
C SER A 107 -7.34 -13.68 1.81
N ASN A 108 -6.01 -13.67 1.92
CA ASN A 108 -5.27 -14.30 3.02
C ASN A 108 -4.95 -13.33 4.17
N PHE A 109 -5.56 -12.15 4.17
CA PHE A 109 -5.32 -11.11 5.15
C PHE A 109 -5.79 -11.54 6.54
N TYR A 110 -4.90 -11.52 7.54
CA TYR A 110 -5.13 -11.97 8.92
C TYR A 110 -6.07 -13.18 9.01
N LYS A 111 -5.79 -14.20 8.19
CA LYS A 111 -6.70 -15.32 7.92
C LYS A 111 -7.23 -15.99 9.20
N LYS A 112 -6.40 -16.08 10.24
CA LYS A 112 -6.78 -16.65 11.54
C LYS A 112 -7.84 -15.81 12.23
N GLN A 113 -7.60 -14.50 12.36
CA GLN A 113 -8.51 -13.56 13.00
C GLN A 113 -9.80 -13.39 12.18
N VAL A 114 -9.70 -13.26 10.85
CA VAL A 114 -10.84 -13.09 9.95
C VAL A 114 -11.74 -14.33 9.88
N ALA A 115 -11.19 -15.52 10.14
CA ALA A 115 -11.95 -16.78 10.21
C ALA A 115 -12.76 -16.91 11.51
N LEU A 116 -12.37 -16.18 12.57
CA LEU A 116 -13.09 -16.16 13.84
C LEU A 116 -14.26 -15.16 13.85
N MET A 117 -14.37 -14.31 12.82
CA MET A 117 -15.47 -13.36 12.71
C MET A 117 -16.81 -14.07 12.57
N GLN A 118 -17.83 -13.61 13.30
CA GLN A 118 -19.18 -14.18 13.27
C GLN A 118 -20.11 -13.47 12.28
N SER A 119 -19.79 -12.23 11.93
CA SER A 119 -20.51 -11.39 10.99
C SER A 119 -19.57 -10.78 9.94
N ASP A 120 -20.16 -10.14 8.93
CA ASP A 120 -19.42 -9.53 7.83
C ASP A 120 -18.81 -8.18 8.19
N ASP A 121 -19.08 -7.62 9.37
CA ASP A 121 -18.55 -6.33 9.83
C ASP A 121 -18.17 -6.41 11.30
N GLU A 122 -16.89 -6.64 11.59
CA GLU A 122 -16.40 -6.81 12.96
C GLU A 122 -15.03 -6.19 13.20
N TRP A 123 -14.80 -5.83 14.45
CA TRP A 123 -13.48 -5.49 14.95
C TRP A 123 -12.69 -6.76 15.25
N ILE A 124 -11.48 -6.83 14.73
CA ILE A 124 -10.51 -7.86 15.08
C ILE A 124 -9.30 -7.25 15.77
N GLU A 125 -8.71 -8.01 16.68
CA GLU A 125 -7.48 -7.66 17.35
C GLU A 125 -6.32 -8.45 16.75
N VAL A 126 -5.25 -7.75 16.42
CA VAL A 126 -4.05 -8.33 15.84
C VAL A 126 -2.88 -8.01 16.75
N GLU A 127 -2.31 -9.06 17.32
CA GLU A 127 -1.08 -8.99 18.12
C GLU A 127 0.14 -9.09 17.20
N VAL A 128 1.07 -8.14 17.35
CA VAL A 128 2.35 -8.11 16.65
C VAL A 128 3.40 -8.76 17.55
N ASP A 129 3.80 -9.97 17.20
CA ASP A 129 4.87 -10.69 17.90
C ASP A 129 6.27 -10.14 17.53
N ASP A 130 7.29 -10.53 18.29
CA ASP A 130 8.68 -10.16 18.02
C ASP A 130 9.16 -10.60 16.63
N LYS A 131 8.60 -11.70 16.10
CA LYS A 131 8.93 -12.20 14.75
C LYS A 131 8.39 -11.26 13.67
N TRP A 132 7.22 -10.66 13.87
CA TRP A 132 6.62 -9.67 13.00
C TRP A 132 7.34 -8.33 13.12
N LEU A 133 7.72 -7.91 14.33
CA LEU A 133 8.53 -6.70 14.53
C LEU A 133 9.85 -6.75 13.76
N LYS A 134 10.50 -7.91 13.68
CA LYS A 134 11.71 -8.11 12.84
C LYS A 134 11.46 -7.91 11.35
N ARG A 135 10.21 -8.06 10.89
CA ARG A 135 9.82 -7.86 9.48
C ARG A 135 9.51 -6.42 9.13
N PHE A 136 9.33 -5.55 10.13
CA PHE A 136 9.14 -4.13 9.88
C PHE A 136 10.48 -3.58 9.34
N ARG A 137 10.47 -2.93 8.18
CA ARG A 137 11.70 -2.49 7.49
C ARG A 137 11.76 -0.98 7.23
N PHE A 138 10.62 -0.32 7.22
CA PHE A 138 10.42 1.02 6.66
C PHE A 138 10.04 2.05 7.71
N SER A 139 9.46 1.66 8.85
CA SER A 139 9.14 2.59 9.94
C SER A 139 9.71 2.15 11.28
N LEU A 140 10.56 3.00 11.85
CA LEU A 140 11.10 2.83 13.20
C LEU A 140 10.03 3.16 14.24
N GLU A 141 9.25 4.20 14.01
CA GLU A 141 8.20 4.65 14.94
C GLU A 141 7.07 3.62 15.06
N ALA A 142 6.73 2.94 13.96
CA ALA A 142 5.79 1.82 13.99
C ALA A 142 6.31 0.65 14.83
N LYS A 143 7.63 0.40 14.83
CA LYS A 143 8.24 -0.64 15.68
C LYS A 143 8.18 -0.24 17.15
N GLU A 144 8.55 1.00 17.47
CA GLU A 144 8.52 1.52 18.84
C GLU A 144 7.10 1.50 19.40
N LEU A 145 6.12 1.99 18.62
CA LEU A 145 4.70 1.94 18.97
C LEU A 145 4.24 0.51 19.30
N ARG A 146 4.64 -0.47 18.48
CA ARG A 146 4.24 -1.87 18.69
C ARG A 146 5.02 -2.60 19.77
N LYS A 147 6.20 -2.12 20.17
CA LYS A 147 6.86 -2.62 21.38
C LYS A 147 6.11 -2.22 22.64
N GLU A 148 5.58 -0.99 22.68
CA GLU A 148 4.79 -0.51 23.82
C GLU A 148 3.34 -1.03 23.78
N LYS A 149 2.75 -1.10 22.59
CA LYS A 149 1.36 -1.52 22.34
C LYS A 149 1.34 -2.61 21.27
N PRO A 150 1.59 -3.87 21.65
CA PRO A 150 1.72 -4.97 20.69
C PRO A 150 0.43 -5.30 19.95
N ILE A 151 -0.72 -4.95 20.53
CA ILE A 151 -2.04 -5.23 19.96
C ILE A 151 -2.59 -3.99 19.27
N PHE A 152 -3.15 -4.18 18.07
CA PHE A 152 -3.95 -3.18 17.40
C PHE A 152 -5.28 -3.72 16.96
N LYS A 153 -6.27 -2.82 16.93
CA LYS A 153 -7.64 -3.14 16.53
C LYS A 153 -7.90 -2.60 15.14
N ILE A 154 -8.48 -3.43 14.30
CA ILE A 154 -8.92 -3.02 12.96
C ILE A 154 -10.34 -3.52 12.73
N ARG A 155 -11.15 -2.71 12.07
CA ARG A 155 -12.46 -3.11 11.62
C ARG A 155 -12.34 -3.73 10.25
N VAL A 156 -12.88 -4.94 10.11
CA VAL A 156 -12.86 -5.72 8.88
C VAL A 156 -14.27 -5.83 8.36
N ILE A 157 -14.48 -5.39 7.13
CA ILE A 157 -15.77 -5.48 6.45
C ILE A 157 -15.64 -6.39 5.23
N LYS A 158 -16.40 -7.47 5.21
CA LYS A 158 -16.62 -8.37 4.08
C LYS A 158 -17.79 -7.83 3.27
N ARG A 159 -17.57 -7.49 2.00
CA ARG A 159 -18.63 -7.10 1.08
C ARG A 159 -18.58 -7.93 -0.19
N VAL A 160 -19.75 -8.33 -0.65
CA VAL A 160 -19.94 -8.96 -1.95
C VAL A 160 -20.60 -7.94 -2.86
N TYR A 161 -19.85 -7.46 -3.84
CA TYR A 161 -20.38 -6.59 -4.89
C TYR A 161 -20.86 -7.46 -6.04
N LYS A 162 -22.09 -7.24 -6.46
CA LYS A 162 -22.61 -7.76 -7.72
C LYS A 162 -22.76 -6.58 -8.66
N TYR A 163 -22.12 -6.62 -9.81
CA TYR A 163 -22.39 -5.66 -10.86
C TYR A 163 -22.69 -6.39 -12.16
N THR A 164 -23.67 -5.86 -12.88
CA THR A 164 -24.03 -6.25 -14.23
C THR A 164 -23.32 -5.32 -15.18
N ASP A 165 -22.34 -5.85 -15.90
CA ASP A 165 -21.94 -5.25 -17.17
C ASP A 165 -22.88 -5.79 -18.26
N ILE A 166 -22.97 -5.10 -19.40
CA ILE A 166 -24.05 -5.18 -20.42
C ILE A 166 -24.46 -6.61 -20.81
N ASN A 167 -23.60 -7.63 -20.62
CA ASN A 167 -23.92 -9.05 -20.82
C ASN A 167 -23.44 -10.03 -19.73
N HIS A 168 -22.86 -9.57 -18.61
CA HIS A 168 -22.24 -10.44 -17.60
C HIS A 168 -22.49 -9.98 -16.16
N VAL A 169 -22.89 -10.92 -15.29
CA VAL A 169 -22.96 -10.73 -13.84
C VAL A 169 -21.60 -11.09 -13.24
N PHE A 170 -20.90 -10.09 -12.72
CA PHE A 170 -19.66 -10.30 -11.96
C PHE A 170 -19.94 -10.23 -10.47
N ILE A 171 -19.43 -11.22 -9.72
CA ILE A 171 -19.48 -11.25 -8.26
C ILE A 171 -18.06 -11.02 -7.73
N VAL A 172 -17.83 -9.88 -7.10
CA VAL A 172 -16.54 -9.52 -6.50
C VAL A 172 -16.67 -9.52 -4.98
N LYS A 173 -15.94 -10.43 -4.33
CA LYS A 173 -15.79 -10.39 -2.87
C LYS A 173 -14.61 -9.49 -2.51
N THR A 174 -14.84 -8.48 -1.69
CA THR A 174 -13.83 -7.51 -1.26
C THR A 174 -13.83 -7.40 0.25
N LEU A 175 -12.63 -7.39 0.83
CA LEU A 175 -12.40 -7.10 2.23
C LEU A 175 -11.94 -5.65 2.35
N PHE A 176 -12.51 -4.88 3.26
CA PHE A 176 -12.02 -3.54 3.61
C PHE A 176 -11.56 -3.51 5.06
N ILE A 177 -10.50 -2.75 5.30
CA ILE A 177 -9.91 -2.54 6.61
C ILE A 177 -10.08 -1.05 6.94
N LEU A 178 -10.75 -0.78 8.05
CA LEU A 178 -11.10 0.56 8.51
C LEU A 178 -10.64 0.76 9.96
N PRO A 179 -10.20 1.96 10.33
CA PRO A 179 -10.07 2.39 11.72
C PRO A 179 -11.26 3.27 12.16
N ILE A 180 -12.35 3.34 11.37
CA ILE A 180 -13.51 4.22 11.59
C ILE A 180 -14.41 3.68 12.71
#